data_AF-A0A7M3MKH7-F1
#
_entry.id   AF-A0A7M3MKH7-F1
#
_cell.length_a   1.000
_cell.length_b   1.000
_cell.length_c   1.000
_cell.angle_alpha   90.00
_cell.angle_beta   90.00
_cell.angle_gamma   90.00
#
_symmetry.space_group_name_H-M   'P 1'
#
loop_
_entity.id
_entity.type
_entity.pdbx_description
1 polymer ?
#
loop_
_entity_poly.entity_id
_entity_poly.type
_entity_poly.pdbx_seq_one_letter_code
_entity_poly.pdbx_strand_id
1 'polypeptide(L)'
;MRLIGSLSMVETVRRVLVRVGAAPGLAGAVTVVASTAALVLGGVVAGLTGVVVVLSLLLVVSLTAVVVSGPLLVRIFLQRIGAPGLDGRGGHEGARLDLLFEEQERLAARLNRMDRQITLLRDQQAATLVERARQARESGDDLAAIRHYEDALVLTPADPALQRAHGELVDGVEAAERGTRGLARAVDRQLAAGHHAHAQTLLRRGLDRIPHSLRLRDRHVALLAHAGDHEEALAVARETAELRTAQWEDRRPAAHEARHLEAYQRIAISGFFYSGSGAAKDHLRGYRDVVSWPPKGELRIVKFPGGYVDLGRRLTAAGQLNAADLVDHYLHLVGRKLTGVAPGVYDTWEVVNANSRRMLREPARTAGYLAACMAGFLELVDRAEGGELQLEDVQALSRTTLQRALDAAATDNRAGWLLIDQVVTGWRLDQAVYLPPVSFVLVHRDPRDRFAEVRAVLEQPGRRTANRDPAAFARQARRHLAEAEQRVGWLESLGHRVLRLAFEDLVLEPQRTIPAIDDYLGLTGAEVEEQRFYPERSRRNVGKHVALVPPEELAVIEREAADLLDPRAVPAPDTG
;
A
#
# COMPACT_ATOMS: atom_id res chain seq x y z
N MET A 1 12.58 -2.88 -15.11
CA MET A 1 13.44 -2.63 -13.93
C MET A 1 14.68 -1.87 -14.40
N ARG A 2 14.71 -0.54 -14.25
CA ARG A 2 15.84 0.41 -14.38
C ARG A 2 15.29 1.79 -14.80
N LEU A 3 14.77 2.53 -13.84
CA LEU A 3 14.41 3.96 -13.98
C LEU A 3 14.62 4.75 -12.67
N ILE A 4 15.28 4.15 -11.68
CA ILE A 4 15.51 4.72 -10.34
C ILE A 4 16.84 5.52 -10.29
N GLY A 5 17.70 5.44 -11.32
CA GLY A 5 19.04 6.05 -11.31
C GLY A 5 19.11 7.54 -11.65
N SER A 6 18.20 8.07 -12.48
CA SER A 6 18.34 9.44 -13.04
C SER A 6 17.96 10.55 -12.05
N LEU A 7 16.98 10.30 -11.17
CA LEU A 7 16.53 11.26 -10.15
C LEU A 7 17.57 11.48 -9.03
N SER A 8 18.39 10.48 -8.73
CA SER A 8 19.45 10.55 -7.69
C SER A 8 20.60 11.51 -8.07
N MET A 9 20.95 11.56 -9.35
CA MET A 9 22.11 12.31 -9.82
C MET A 9 21.86 13.83 -9.80
N VAL A 10 20.65 14.26 -10.18
CA VAL A 10 20.24 15.67 -10.16
C VAL A 10 20.24 16.23 -8.74
N GLU A 11 19.73 15.47 -7.78
CA GLU A 11 19.65 15.90 -6.37
C GLU A 11 21.02 15.89 -5.67
N THR A 12 21.95 15.07 -6.16
CA THR A 12 23.34 15.03 -5.67
C THR A 12 24.12 16.24 -6.17
N VAL A 13 23.99 16.60 -7.46
CA VAL A 13 24.61 17.79 -8.05
C VAL A 13 24.08 19.07 -7.41
N ARG A 14 22.75 19.13 -7.16
CA ARG A 14 22.12 20.27 -6.47
C ARG A 14 22.67 20.46 -5.05
N ARG A 15 22.86 19.38 -4.28
CA ARG A 15 23.42 19.43 -2.92
C ARG A 15 24.89 19.84 -2.89
N VAL A 16 25.68 19.41 -3.87
CA VAL A 16 27.09 19.84 -3.99
C VAL A 16 27.15 21.34 -4.27
N LEU A 17 26.34 21.86 -5.20
CA LEU A 17 26.36 23.28 -5.58
C LEU A 17 25.90 24.22 -4.46
N VAL A 18 24.92 23.82 -3.65
CA VAL A 18 24.51 24.56 -2.45
C VAL A 18 25.65 24.62 -1.43
N ARG A 19 26.47 23.56 -1.32
CA ARG A 19 27.64 23.54 -0.44
C ARG A 19 28.80 24.41 -0.90
N VAL A 20 28.91 24.74 -2.20
CA VAL A 20 30.02 25.57 -2.73
C VAL A 20 29.62 27.04 -2.95
N GLY A 21 28.42 27.46 -2.53
CA GLY A 21 28.01 28.87 -2.56
C GLY A 21 27.88 29.48 -3.95
N ALA A 22 27.50 28.68 -4.96
CA ALA A 22 27.33 29.17 -6.33
C ALA A 22 26.13 30.13 -6.44
N ALA A 23 26.33 31.28 -7.09
CA ALA A 23 25.27 32.29 -7.27
C ALA A 23 24.09 31.77 -8.14
N PRO A 24 22.86 32.27 -7.92
CA PRO A 24 21.63 31.77 -8.55
C PRO A 24 21.64 31.71 -10.09
N GLY A 25 22.47 32.52 -10.75
CA GLY A 25 22.61 32.56 -12.21
C GLY A 25 23.24 31.30 -12.84
N LEU A 26 23.93 30.44 -12.07
CA LEU A 26 24.56 29.21 -12.57
C LEU A 26 23.61 28.00 -12.61
N ALA A 27 22.45 28.07 -11.96
CA ALA A 27 21.48 26.97 -11.90
C ALA A 27 20.89 26.62 -13.28
N GLY A 28 20.73 27.59 -14.17
CA GLY A 28 20.25 27.38 -15.54
C GLY A 28 21.21 26.54 -16.39
N ALA A 29 22.51 26.86 -16.37
CA ALA A 29 23.52 26.14 -17.13
C ALA A 29 23.70 24.68 -16.64
N VAL A 30 23.63 24.46 -15.33
CA VAL A 30 23.71 23.11 -14.73
C VAL A 30 22.49 22.26 -15.10
N THR A 31 21.31 22.86 -15.14
CA THR A 31 20.07 22.17 -15.54
C THR A 31 20.13 21.74 -17.00
N VAL A 32 20.70 22.57 -17.88
CA VAL A 32 20.93 22.24 -19.29
C VAL A 32 21.95 21.10 -19.44
N VAL A 33 23.06 21.12 -18.69
CA VAL A 33 24.07 20.03 -18.72
C VAL A 33 23.49 18.71 -18.21
N ALA A 34 22.75 18.73 -17.09
CA ALA A 34 22.15 17.53 -16.52
C ALA A 34 21.06 16.93 -17.42
N SER A 35 20.23 17.78 -18.04
CA SER A 35 19.18 17.36 -18.98
C SER A 35 19.78 16.78 -20.26
N THR A 36 20.88 17.37 -20.75
CA THR A 36 21.59 16.88 -21.94
C THR A 36 22.30 15.55 -21.67
N ALA A 37 22.92 15.40 -20.50
CA ALA A 37 23.55 14.14 -20.08
C ALA A 37 22.52 13.00 -19.93
N ALA A 38 21.32 13.29 -19.41
CA ALA A 38 20.23 12.32 -19.31
C ALA A 38 19.69 11.89 -20.69
N LEU A 39 19.56 12.82 -21.63
CA LEU A 39 19.17 12.55 -23.03
C LEU A 39 20.21 11.70 -23.77
N VAL A 40 21.49 11.99 -23.56
CA VAL A 40 22.63 11.23 -24.10
C VAL A 40 22.65 9.79 -23.57
N LEU A 41 22.47 9.59 -22.27
CA LEU A 41 22.37 8.26 -21.67
C LEU A 41 21.15 7.46 -22.18
N GLY A 42 20.04 8.14 -22.47
CA GLY A 42 18.87 7.53 -23.11
C GLY A 42 19.13 7.07 -24.55
N GLY A 43 19.86 7.88 -25.34
CA GLY A 43 20.20 7.58 -26.74
C GLY A 43 21.17 6.41 -26.92
N VAL A 44 22.08 6.18 -25.96
CA VAL A 44 23.01 5.02 -25.96
C VAL A 44 22.26 3.70 -25.75
N VAL A 45 21.17 3.72 -24.98
CA VAL A 45 20.31 2.54 -24.77
C VAL A 45 19.46 2.23 -26.01
N ALA A 46 19.22 3.23 -26.88
CA ALA A 46 18.42 3.13 -28.09
C ALA A 46 19.22 2.80 -29.38
N GLY A 47 20.53 2.50 -29.27
CA GLY A 47 21.31 1.98 -30.40
C GLY A 47 21.84 3.01 -31.41
N LEU A 48 21.88 4.30 -31.06
CA LEU A 48 22.60 5.31 -31.86
C LEU A 48 24.12 5.10 -31.72
N THR A 49 24.86 5.21 -32.82
CA THR A 49 26.31 5.01 -32.87
C THR A 49 27.01 5.92 -31.86
N GLY A 50 27.70 5.32 -30.87
CA GLY A 50 28.26 6.00 -29.70
C GLY A 50 29.20 7.18 -30.01
N VAL A 51 29.70 7.27 -31.24
CA VAL A 51 30.52 8.39 -31.73
C VAL A 51 29.73 9.71 -31.77
N VAL A 52 28.46 9.70 -32.23
CA VAL A 52 27.65 10.91 -32.32
C VAL A 52 27.33 11.45 -30.93
N VAL A 53 27.03 10.54 -30.00
CA VAL A 53 26.72 10.86 -28.61
C VAL A 53 27.93 11.47 -27.88
N VAL A 54 29.12 10.88 -28.06
CA VAL A 54 30.37 11.40 -27.47
C VAL A 54 30.72 12.76 -28.06
N LEU A 55 30.55 12.97 -29.37
CA LEU A 55 30.80 14.26 -30.01
C LEU A 55 29.80 15.34 -29.55
N SER A 56 28.52 15.01 -29.39
CA SER A 56 27.52 15.94 -28.85
C SER A 56 27.80 16.30 -27.38
N LEU A 57 28.22 15.32 -26.57
CA LEU A 57 28.58 15.55 -25.17
C LEU A 57 29.84 16.42 -25.06
N LEU A 58 30.88 16.13 -25.86
CA LEU A 58 32.09 16.95 -25.92
C LEU A 58 31.78 18.37 -26.37
N LEU A 59 30.92 18.54 -27.37
CA LEU A 59 30.52 19.86 -27.86
C LEU A 59 29.81 20.66 -26.76
N VAL A 60 28.87 20.04 -26.03
CA VAL A 60 28.11 20.70 -24.96
C VAL A 60 28.98 21.00 -23.75
N VAL A 61 29.87 20.09 -23.35
CA VAL A 61 30.84 20.31 -22.27
C VAL A 61 31.82 21.42 -22.66
N SER A 62 32.34 21.42 -23.89
CA SER A 62 33.22 22.48 -24.39
C SER A 62 32.52 23.84 -24.46
N LEU A 63 31.28 23.91 -24.96
CA LEU A 63 30.51 25.16 -24.98
C LEU A 63 30.19 25.66 -23.57
N THR A 64 29.83 24.76 -22.66
CA THR A 64 29.53 25.15 -21.27
C THR A 64 30.79 25.62 -20.55
N ALA A 65 31.94 24.96 -20.75
CA ALA A 65 33.22 25.40 -20.22
C ALA A 65 33.64 26.75 -20.79
N VAL A 66 33.43 27.00 -22.09
CA VAL A 66 33.73 28.29 -22.71
C VAL A 66 32.81 29.41 -22.19
N VAL A 67 31.52 29.15 -22.02
CA VAL A 67 30.54 30.16 -21.59
C VAL A 67 30.63 30.44 -20.08
N VAL A 68 30.85 29.41 -19.26
CA VAL A 68 30.90 29.56 -17.78
C VAL A 68 32.30 29.93 -17.32
N SER A 69 33.34 29.29 -17.86
CA SER A 69 34.72 29.49 -17.42
C SER A 69 35.46 30.52 -18.26
N GLY A 70 35.02 30.81 -19.49
CA GLY A 70 35.65 31.82 -20.35
C GLY A 70 35.70 33.22 -19.73
N PRO A 71 34.60 33.77 -19.20
CA PRO A 71 34.62 35.09 -18.55
C PRO A 71 35.52 35.12 -17.30
N LEU A 72 35.55 34.03 -16.54
CA LEU A 72 36.40 33.88 -15.35
C LEU A 72 37.88 33.77 -15.72
N LEU A 73 38.21 32.97 -16.74
CA LEU A 73 39.57 32.77 -17.23
C LEU A 73 40.10 34.02 -17.94
N VAL A 74 39.26 34.75 -18.66
CA VAL A 74 39.62 36.07 -19.24
C VAL A 74 39.87 37.08 -18.13
N ARG A 75 39.04 37.11 -17.07
CA ARG A 75 39.26 37.98 -15.90
C ARG A 75 40.55 37.64 -15.15
N ILE A 76 40.81 36.35 -14.92
CA ILE A 76 42.04 35.85 -14.28
C ILE A 76 43.26 36.15 -15.16
N PHE A 77 43.16 35.96 -16.48
CA PHE A 77 44.24 36.25 -17.42
C PHE A 77 44.57 37.75 -17.43
N LEU A 78 43.56 38.63 -17.56
CA LEU A 78 43.73 40.09 -17.53
C LEU A 78 44.32 40.60 -16.21
N GLN A 79 43.96 39.99 -15.07
CA GLN A 79 44.57 40.30 -13.77
C GLN A 79 46.04 39.86 -13.68
N ARG A 80 46.41 38.76 -14.36
CA ARG A 80 47.74 38.16 -14.24
C ARG A 80 48.81 38.79 -15.13
N ILE A 81 48.42 39.42 -16.24
CA ILE A 81 49.33 40.26 -17.06
C ILE A 81 49.52 41.67 -16.48
N GLY A 82 48.98 41.94 -15.29
CA GLY A 82 49.36 43.11 -14.49
C GLY A 82 48.99 44.44 -15.14
N ALA A 83 47.78 44.55 -15.70
CA ALA A 83 47.21 45.82 -16.13
C ALA A 83 46.60 46.56 -14.92
N PRO A 84 47.29 47.54 -14.30
CA PRO A 84 46.82 48.23 -13.11
C PRO A 84 46.21 49.55 -13.56
N GLY A 85 44.89 49.57 -13.80
CA GLY A 85 44.21 50.79 -14.24
C GLY A 85 42.86 50.55 -14.90
N LEU A 86 41.94 49.87 -14.21
CA LEU A 86 40.57 49.65 -14.68
C LEU A 86 39.52 50.38 -13.81
N ASP A 87 39.95 51.49 -13.21
CA ASP A 87 39.09 52.40 -12.45
C ASP A 87 38.71 53.59 -13.34
N GLY A 88 38.01 53.31 -14.44
CA GLY A 88 37.21 54.32 -15.15
C GLY A 88 37.94 55.22 -16.17
N ARG A 89 37.23 55.43 -17.28
CA ARG A 89 37.43 56.49 -18.29
C ARG A 89 38.65 56.34 -19.21
N GLY A 90 38.67 55.25 -19.97
CA GLY A 90 39.40 55.13 -21.24
C GLY A 90 38.61 54.26 -22.22
N GLY A 91 38.07 54.85 -23.28
CA GLY A 91 36.98 54.32 -24.13
C GLY A 91 37.25 53.08 -25.00
N HIS A 92 38.30 52.29 -24.74
CA HIS A 92 38.63 51.11 -25.55
C HIS A 92 38.51 49.76 -24.83
N GLU A 93 38.70 49.68 -23.51
CA GLU A 93 38.57 48.40 -22.78
C GLU A 93 37.14 48.12 -22.29
N GLY A 94 36.40 49.15 -21.85
CA GLY A 94 34.95 49.03 -21.58
C GLY A 94 34.17 48.59 -22.82
N ALA A 95 34.52 49.16 -23.98
CA ALA A 95 33.97 48.74 -25.27
C ALA A 95 34.25 47.26 -25.59
N ARG A 96 35.36 46.69 -25.09
CA ARG A 96 35.72 45.29 -25.34
C ARG A 96 34.95 44.30 -24.46
N LEU A 97 34.60 44.68 -23.24
CA LEU A 97 33.70 43.90 -22.37
C LEU A 97 32.24 44.00 -22.82
N ASP A 98 31.79 45.18 -23.21
CA ASP A 98 30.45 45.38 -23.77
C ASP A 98 30.27 44.53 -25.04
N LEU A 99 31.28 44.46 -25.91
CA LEU A 99 31.30 43.57 -27.07
C LEU A 99 31.22 42.07 -26.70
N LEU A 100 31.86 41.65 -25.60
CA LEU A 100 31.79 40.25 -25.14
C LEU A 100 30.42 39.91 -24.56
N PHE A 101 29.79 40.83 -23.82
CA PHE A 101 28.42 40.65 -23.33
C PHE A 101 27.40 40.63 -24.47
N GLU A 102 27.54 41.52 -25.46
CA GLU A 102 26.71 41.49 -26.67
C GLU A 102 26.86 40.16 -27.43
N GLU A 103 28.07 39.63 -27.58
CA GLU A 103 28.28 38.32 -28.21
C GLU A 103 27.71 37.17 -27.38
N GLN A 104 27.82 37.24 -26.04
CA GLN A 104 27.20 36.24 -25.16
C GLN A 104 25.67 36.26 -25.29
N GLU A 105 25.05 37.43 -25.31
CA GLU A 105 23.60 37.59 -25.54
C GLU A 105 23.19 37.10 -26.93
N ARG A 106 23.97 37.39 -27.97
CA ARG A 106 23.73 36.87 -29.33
C ARG A 106 23.80 35.35 -29.38
N LEU A 107 24.80 34.73 -28.72
CA LEU A 107 24.93 33.28 -28.64
C LEU A 107 23.78 32.65 -27.83
N ALA A 108 23.41 33.23 -26.70
CA ALA A 108 22.26 32.78 -25.91
C ALA A 108 20.95 32.87 -26.73
N ALA A 109 20.73 33.97 -27.45
CA ALA A 109 19.59 34.13 -28.33
C ALA A 109 19.60 33.14 -29.52
N ARG A 110 20.78 32.78 -30.03
CA ARG A 110 20.93 31.75 -31.07
C ARG A 110 20.64 30.35 -30.53
N LEU A 111 21.15 30.00 -29.35
CA LEU A 111 20.86 28.74 -28.67
C LEU A 111 19.36 28.60 -28.37
N ASN A 112 18.73 29.65 -27.85
CA ASN A 112 17.27 29.68 -27.62
C ASN A 112 16.45 29.57 -28.91
N ARG A 113 16.97 30.02 -30.06
CA ARG A 113 16.33 29.81 -31.37
C ARG A 113 16.50 28.37 -31.84
N MET A 114 17.69 27.79 -31.68
CA MET A 114 17.96 26.39 -32.02
C MET A 114 17.14 25.42 -31.16
N ASP A 115 17.04 25.68 -29.85
CA ASP A 115 16.24 24.86 -28.93
C ASP A 115 14.75 24.88 -29.29
N ARG A 116 14.22 26.05 -29.66
CA ARG A 116 12.87 26.19 -30.21
C ARG A 116 12.69 25.44 -31.53
N GLN A 117 13.68 25.48 -32.43
CA GLN A 117 13.64 24.72 -33.69
C GLN A 117 13.69 23.21 -33.46
N ILE A 118 14.52 22.73 -32.52
CA ILE A 118 14.60 21.32 -32.14
C ILE A 118 13.27 20.85 -31.55
N THR A 119 12.69 21.66 -30.66
CA THR A 119 11.37 21.38 -30.07
C THR A 119 10.31 21.28 -31.17
N LEU A 120 10.25 22.25 -32.09
CA LEU A 120 9.31 22.24 -33.20
C LEU A 120 9.49 21.03 -34.13
N LEU A 121 10.73 20.65 -34.44
CA LEU A 121 11.00 19.44 -35.24
C LEU A 121 10.59 18.16 -34.52
N ARG A 122 10.82 18.07 -33.20
CA ARG A 122 10.36 16.94 -32.38
C ARG A 122 8.84 16.84 -32.38
N ASP A 123 8.15 17.96 -32.21
CA ASP A 123 6.69 18.00 -32.23
C ASP A 123 6.13 17.59 -33.60
N GLN A 124 6.75 18.04 -34.70
CA GLN A 124 6.37 17.62 -36.06
C GLN A 124 6.60 16.12 -36.31
N GLN A 125 7.72 15.58 -35.83
CA GLN A 125 8.03 14.15 -35.93
C GLN A 125 7.05 13.31 -35.09
N ALA A 126 6.76 13.74 -33.86
CA ALA A 126 5.76 13.11 -33.00
C ALA A 126 4.38 13.12 -33.66
N ALA A 127 3.94 14.25 -34.23
CA ALA A 127 2.68 14.34 -34.96
C ALA A 127 2.63 13.38 -36.17
N THR A 128 3.73 13.26 -36.92
CA THR A 128 3.81 12.31 -38.03
C THR A 128 3.68 10.86 -37.57
N LEU A 129 4.31 10.50 -36.45
CA LEU A 129 4.19 9.16 -35.85
C LEU A 129 2.77 8.89 -35.34
N VAL A 130 2.09 9.89 -34.76
CA VAL A 130 0.69 9.79 -34.35
C VAL A 130 -0.23 9.52 -35.54
N GLU A 131 -0.02 10.19 -36.67
CA GLU A 131 -0.79 9.92 -37.89
C GLU A 131 -0.53 8.52 -38.43
N ARG A 132 0.72 8.05 -38.41
CA ARG A 132 1.04 6.65 -38.77
C ARG A 132 0.39 5.64 -37.82
N ALA A 133 0.34 5.95 -36.53
CA ALA A 133 -0.33 5.12 -35.54
C ALA A 133 -1.85 5.03 -35.83
N ARG A 134 -2.48 6.15 -36.20
CA ARG A 134 -3.89 6.18 -36.62
C ARG A 134 -4.14 5.35 -37.88
N GLN A 135 -3.31 5.52 -38.91
CA GLN A 135 -3.40 4.75 -40.15
C GLN A 135 -3.24 3.24 -39.91
N ALA A 136 -2.24 2.83 -39.11
CA ALA A 136 -2.02 1.43 -38.75
C ALA A 136 -3.22 0.84 -38.00
N ARG A 137 -3.84 1.63 -37.12
CA ARG A 137 -5.07 1.23 -36.40
C ARG A 137 -6.26 1.09 -37.33
N GLU A 138 -6.45 2.01 -38.27
CA GLU A 138 -7.51 1.95 -39.28
C GLU A 138 -7.35 0.72 -40.19
N SER A 139 -6.12 0.29 -40.46
CA SER A 139 -5.85 -0.95 -41.20
C SER A 139 -5.94 -2.23 -40.35
N GLY A 140 -6.22 -2.13 -39.05
CA GLY A 140 -6.29 -3.27 -38.12
C GLY A 140 -4.94 -3.83 -37.68
N ASP A 141 -3.83 -3.13 -37.91
CA ASP A 141 -2.49 -3.51 -37.41
C ASP A 141 -2.22 -2.80 -36.07
N ASP A 142 -2.88 -3.27 -35.03
CA ASP A 142 -2.79 -2.67 -33.71
C ASP A 142 -1.36 -2.71 -33.13
N LEU A 143 -0.55 -3.72 -33.49
CA LEU A 143 0.85 -3.81 -33.03
C LEU A 143 1.72 -2.73 -33.67
N ALA A 144 1.54 -2.44 -34.96
CA ALA A 144 2.21 -1.32 -35.60
C ALA A 144 1.75 0.02 -35.01
N ALA A 145 0.45 0.17 -34.73
CA ALA A 145 -0.09 1.37 -34.10
C ALA A 145 0.50 1.59 -32.70
N ILE A 146 0.65 0.55 -31.88
CA ILE A 146 1.31 0.64 -30.56
C ILE A 146 2.76 1.12 -30.73
N ARG A 147 3.54 0.49 -31.63
CA ARG A 147 4.95 0.89 -31.86
C ARG A 147 5.07 2.36 -32.27
N HIS A 148 4.22 2.84 -33.17
CA HIS A 148 4.24 4.23 -33.60
C HIS A 148 3.88 5.21 -32.47
N TYR A 149 2.96 4.84 -31.59
CA TYR A 149 2.68 5.62 -30.39
C TYR A 149 3.82 5.61 -29.37
N GLU A 150 4.49 4.47 -29.17
CA GLU A 150 5.69 4.38 -28.32
C GLU A 150 6.82 5.27 -28.85
N ASP A 151 7.09 5.23 -30.16
CA ASP A 151 8.08 6.08 -30.81
C ASP A 151 7.75 7.57 -30.66
N ALA A 152 6.46 7.94 -30.78
CA ALA A 152 6.02 9.30 -30.56
C ALA A 152 6.23 9.75 -29.10
N LEU A 153 5.96 8.87 -28.12
CA LEU A 153 6.16 9.14 -26.70
C LEU A 153 7.63 9.32 -26.33
N VAL A 154 8.57 8.72 -27.07
CA VAL A 154 10.00 9.00 -26.89
C VAL A 154 10.34 10.45 -27.25
N LEU A 155 9.66 11.04 -28.23
CA LEU A 155 9.87 12.42 -28.66
C LEU A 155 9.18 13.44 -27.75
N THR A 156 7.96 13.13 -27.29
CA THR A 156 7.13 14.00 -26.46
C THR A 156 6.59 13.27 -25.21
N PRO A 157 7.48 12.84 -24.28
CA PRO A 157 7.09 11.97 -23.16
C PRO A 157 6.13 12.63 -22.17
N ALA A 158 5.98 13.96 -22.20
CA ALA A 158 5.10 14.73 -21.33
C ALA A 158 3.73 15.05 -21.98
N ASP A 159 3.46 14.61 -23.21
CA ASP A 159 2.17 14.86 -23.87
C ASP A 159 1.07 13.95 -23.29
N PRO A 160 0.10 14.49 -22.52
CA PRO A 160 -0.93 13.69 -21.88
C PRO A 160 -1.95 13.12 -22.87
N ALA A 161 -2.16 13.77 -24.02
CA ALA A 161 -3.08 13.28 -25.04
C ALA A 161 -2.49 12.06 -25.74
N LEU A 162 -1.19 12.10 -26.01
CA LEU A 162 -0.45 10.99 -26.60
C LEU A 162 -0.36 9.79 -25.66
N GLN A 163 -0.02 10.03 -24.38
CA GLN A 163 0.01 8.98 -23.35
C GLN A 163 -1.35 8.30 -23.20
N ARG A 164 -2.43 9.10 -23.25
CA ARG A 164 -3.80 8.57 -23.23
C ARG A 164 -4.04 7.70 -24.45
N ALA A 165 -3.87 8.22 -25.67
CA ALA A 165 -4.15 7.47 -26.90
C ALA A 165 -3.37 6.14 -26.99
N HIS A 166 -2.09 6.15 -26.62
CA HIS A 166 -1.28 4.94 -26.53
C HIS A 166 -1.85 3.94 -25.51
N GLY A 167 -2.14 4.41 -24.30
CA GLY A 167 -2.70 3.58 -23.23
C GLY A 167 -4.04 2.95 -23.61
N GLU A 168 -4.94 3.70 -24.25
CA GLU A 168 -6.24 3.20 -24.74
C GLU A 168 -6.07 2.09 -25.78
N LEU A 169 -5.10 2.22 -26.69
CA LEU A 169 -4.83 1.20 -27.71
C LEU A 169 -4.25 -0.08 -27.10
N VAL A 170 -3.19 0.05 -26.29
CA VAL A 170 -2.56 -1.09 -25.60
C VAL A 170 -3.59 -1.84 -24.77
N ASP A 171 -4.46 -1.13 -24.05
CA ASP A 171 -5.53 -1.71 -23.26
C ASP A 171 -6.56 -2.45 -24.11
N GLY A 172 -6.92 -1.91 -25.28
CA GLY A 172 -7.81 -2.56 -26.24
C GLY A 172 -7.24 -3.87 -26.80
N VAL A 173 -5.96 -3.86 -27.20
CA VAL A 173 -5.26 -5.05 -27.71
C VAL A 173 -5.12 -6.10 -26.62
N GLU A 174 -4.65 -5.73 -25.43
CA GLU A 174 -4.51 -6.68 -24.33
C GLU A 174 -5.87 -7.28 -23.91
N ALA A 175 -6.94 -6.51 -23.98
CA ALA A 175 -8.29 -7.00 -23.71
C ALA A 175 -8.76 -8.00 -24.78
N ALA A 176 -8.44 -7.76 -26.05
CA ALA A 176 -8.76 -8.67 -27.14
C ALA A 176 -7.98 -9.99 -27.04
N GLU A 177 -6.68 -9.92 -26.75
CA GLU A 177 -5.78 -11.08 -26.74
C GLU A 177 -5.87 -11.94 -25.47
N ARG A 178 -5.98 -11.32 -24.29
CA ARG A 178 -5.90 -12.02 -22.99
C ARG A 178 -7.25 -12.23 -22.32
N GLY A 179 -8.33 -12.01 -23.07
CA GLY A 179 -9.71 -12.11 -22.62
C GLY A 179 -9.98 -11.34 -21.34
N THR A 180 -10.77 -11.92 -20.44
CA THR A 180 -11.18 -11.28 -19.18
C THR A 180 -10.02 -10.79 -18.31
N ARG A 181 -8.88 -11.49 -18.31
CA ARG A 181 -7.74 -11.11 -17.45
C ARG A 181 -7.01 -9.88 -18.00
N GLY A 182 -6.86 -9.78 -19.32
CA GLY A 182 -6.28 -8.60 -19.98
C GLY A 182 -7.11 -7.37 -19.72
N LEU A 183 -8.42 -7.46 -19.98
CA LEU A 183 -9.32 -6.35 -19.78
C LEU A 183 -9.40 -5.89 -18.31
N ALA A 184 -9.44 -6.84 -17.36
CA ALA A 184 -9.41 -6.50 -15.94
C ALA A 184 -8.11 -5.81 -15.50
N ARG A 185 -6.99 -6.03 -16.20
CA ARG A 185 -5.72 -5.31 -15.94
C ARG A 185 -5.71 -3.94 -16.59
N ALA A 186 -6.24 -3.82 -17.81
CA ALA A 186 -6.44 -2.55 -18.49
C ALA A 186 -7.29 -1.59 -17.64
N VAL A 187 -8.45 -2.06 -17.16
CA VAL A 187 -9.29 -1.28 -16.24
C VAL A 187 -8.52 -0.85 -14.98
N ASP A 188 -7.76 -1.77 -14.34
CA ASP A 188 -6.94 -1.42 -13.16
C ASP A 188 -5.87 -0.36 -13.48
N ARG A 189 -5.25 -0.39 -14.66
CA ARG A 189 -4.26 0.61 -15.08
C ARG A 189 -4.90 1.99 -15.26
N GLN A 190 -6.05 2.05 -15.92
CA GLN A 190 -6.76 3.30 -16.17
C GLN A 190 -7.28 3.91 -14.87
N LEU A 191 -7.73 3.07 -13.93
CA LEU A 191 -8.07 3.49 -12.57
C LEU A 191 -6.86 4.07 -11.84
N ALA A 192 -5.71 3.39 -11.88
CA ALA A 192 -4.47 3.89 -11.27
C ALA A 192 -3.98 5.20 -11.90
N ALA A 193 -4.29 5.45 -13.17
CA ALA A 193 -4.00 6.70 -13.87
C ALA A 193 -5.05 7.81 -13.65
N GLY A 194 -6.12 7.55 -12.88
CA GLY A 194 -7.22 8.51 -12.67
C GLY A 194 -8.15 8.68 -13.87
N HIS A 195 -8.06 7.81 -14.90
CA HIS A 195 -8.87 7.86 -16.12
C HIS A 195 -10.19 7.09 -15.97
N HIS A 196 -11.04 7.50 -15.02
CA HIS A 196 -12.23 6.74 -14.63
C HIS A 196 -13.26 6.55 -15.77
N ALA A 197 -13.48 7.56 -16.61
CA ALA A 197 -14.41 7.46 -17.75
C ALA A 197 -13.96 6.43 -18.80
N HIS A 198 -12.65 6.36 -19.06
CA HIS A 198 -12.10 5.38 -19.97
C HIS A 198 -12.17 3.97 -19.36
N ALA A 199 -11.84 3.84 -18.07
CA ALA A 199 -11.99 2.60 -17.33
C ALA A 199 -13.44 2.07 -17.39
N GLN A 200 -14.44 2.95 -17.25
CA GLN A 200 -15.86 2.60 -17.38
C GLN A 200 -16.23 2.15 -18.80
N THR A 201 -15.69 2.82 -19.83
CA THR A 201 -15.91 2.43 -21.24
C THR A 201 -15.35 1.04 -21.54
N LEU A 202 -14.10 0.78 -21.14
CA LEU A 202 -13.47 -0.54 -21.25
C LEU A 202 -14.28 -1.61 -20.53
N LEU A 203 -14.74 -1.27 -19.34
CA LEU A 203 -15.49 -2.20 -18.51
C LEU A 203 -16.85 -2.57 -19.13
N ARG A 204 -17.62 -1.59 -19.62
CA ARG A 204 -18.90 -1.83 -20.31
C ARG A 204 -18.72 -2.76 -21.50
N ARG A 205 -17.78 -2.44 -22.41
CA ARG A 205 -17.43 -3.31 -23.55
C ARG A 205 -17.05 -4.73 -23.11
N GLY A 206 -16.36 -4.82 -21.98
CA GLY A 206 -16.01 -6.09 -21.37
C GLY A 206 -17.17 -6.93 -20.89
N LEU A 207 -18.12 -6.28 -20.21
CA LEU A 207 -19.31 -6.91 -19.70
C LEU A 207 -20.29 -7.25 -20.83
N ASP A 208 -20.39 -6.44 -21.88
CA ASP A 208 -21.17 -6.77 -23.09
C ASP A 208 -20.65 -8.06 -23.73
N ARG A 209 -19.33 -8.24 -23.78
CA ARG A 209 -18.70 -9.44 -24.34
C ARG A 209 -18.70 -10.63 -23.38
N ILE A 210 -18.56 -10.39 -22.08
CA ILE A 210 -18.41 -11.43 -21.05
C ILE A 210 -19.26 -11.06 -19.82
N PRO A 211 -20.60 -11.17 -19.90
CA PRO A 211 -21.51 -10.65 -18.86
C PRO A 211 -21.31 -11.27 -17.48
N HIS A 212 -20.90 -12.53 -17.43
CA HIS A 212 -20.69 -13.29 -16.18
C HIS A 212 -19.28 -13.15 -15.59
N SER A 213 -18.46 -12.23 -16.12
CA SER A 213 -17.12 -11.99 -15.60
C SER A 213 -17.16 -11.33 -14.22
N LEU A 214 -17.06 -12.15 -13.16
CA LEU A 214 -17.00 -11.67 -11.78
C LEU A 214 -15.88 -10.64 -11.52
N ARG A 215 -14.75 -10.74 -12.23
CA ARG A 215 -13.65 -9.78 -12.09
C ARG A 215 -13.98 -8.41 -12.66
N LEU A 216 -14.72 -8.36 -13.76
CA LEU A 216 -15.17 -7.10 -14.35
C LEU A 216 -16.31 -6.55 -13.51
N ARG A 217 -17.27 -7.38 -13.11
CA ARG A 217 -18.39 -6.96 -12.26
C ARG A 217 -17.95 -6.33 -10.94
N ASP A 218 -16.96 -6.88 -10.23
CA ASP A 218 -16.42 -6.23 -9.02
C ASP A 218 -15.90 -4.80 -9.28
N ARG A 219 -15.26 -4.59 -10.43
CA ARG A 219 -14.74 -3.27 -10.84
C ARG A 219 -15.88 -2.34 -11.26
N HIS A 220 -16.97 -2.90 -11.77
CA HIS A 220 -18.18 -2.14 -12.07
C HIS A 220 -18.76 -1.53 -10.81
N VAL A 221 -18.99 -2.36 -9.79
CA VAL A 221 -19.44 -1.90 -8.48
C VAL A 221 -18.52 -0.82 -7.94
N ALA A 222 -17.19 -1.03 -8.02
CA ALA A 222 -16.22 -0.06 -7.52
C ALA A 222 -16.23 1.28 -8.26
N LEU A 223 -16.41 1.28 -9.59
CA LEU A 223 -16.49 2.48 -10.41
C LEU A 223 -17.80 3.24 -10.19
N LEU A 224 -18.94 2.54 -10.16
CA LEU A 224 -20.25 3.12 -9.86
C LEU A 224 -20.24 3.77 -8.47
N ALA A 225 -19.74 3.05 -7.46
CA ALA A 225 -19.59 3.58 -6.11
C ALA A 225 -18.67 4.80 -6.03
N HIS A 226 -17.61 4.85 -6.86
CA HIS A 226 -16.72 5.99 -6.92
C HIS A 226 -17.36 7.20 -7.62
N ALA A 227 -18.24 6.96 -8.59
CA ALA A 227 -19.03 8.00 -9.26
C ALA A 227 -20.21 8.52 -8.41
N GLY A 228 -20.48 7.89 -7.26
CA GLY A 228 -21.59 8.23 -6.37
C GLY A 228 -22.92 7.54 -6.71
N ASP A 229 -22.93 6.67 -7.72
CA ASP A 229 -24.13 5.90 -8.11
C ASP A 229 -24.24 4.62 -7.26
N HIS A 230 -24.60 4.81 -5.99
CA HIS A 230 -24.61 3.73 -5.01
C HIS A 230 -25.78 2.75 -5.20
N GLU A 231 -26.90 3.20 -5.75
CA GLU A 231 -28.06 2.34 -6.02
C GLU A 231 -27.76 1.37 -7.19
N GLU A 232 -27.22 1.87 -8.30
CA GLU A 232 -26.79 0.99 -9.40
C GLU A 232 -25.64 0.08 -8.94
N ALA A 233 -24.70 0.61 -8.15
CA ALA A 233 -23.62 -0.21 -7.58
C ALA A 233 -24.15 -1.34 -6.70
N LEU A 234 -25.17 -1.10 -5.87
CA LEU A 234 -25.77 -2.11 -4.99
C LEU A 234 -26.49 -3.19 -5.81
N ALA A 235 -27.27 -2.80 -6.82
CA ALA A 235 -27.95 -3.75 -7.70
C ALA A 235 -26.94 -4.68 -8.40
N VAL A 236 -25.86 -4.12 -8.95
CA VAL A 236 -24.77 -4.91 -9.56
C VAL A 236 -24.06 -5.77 -8.52
N ALA A 237 -23.85 -5.27 -7.30
CA ALA A 237 -23.20 -6.01 -6.22
C ALA A 237 -24.02 -7.24 -5.78
N ARG A 238 -25.35 -7.10 -5.66
CA ARG A 238 -26.27 -8.20 -5.31
C ARG A 238 -26.18 -9.36 -6.29
N GLU A 239 -26.40 -9.09 -7.58
CA GLU A 239 -26.29 -10.13 -8.63
C GLU A 239 -24.87 -10.72 -8.69
N THR A 240 -23.83 -9.91 -8.46
CA THR A 240 -22.45 -10.41 -8.45
C THR A 240 -22.16 -11.29 -7.23
N ALA A 241 -22.75 -10.99 -6.06
CA ALA A 241 -22.61 -11.78 -4.84
C ALA A 241 -23.29 -13.15 -4.98
N GLU A 242 -24.45 -13.24 -5.64
CA GLU A 242 -25.11 -14.51 -5.96
C GLU A 242 -24.22 -15.39 -6.84
N LEU A 243 -23.72 -14.84 -7.96
CA LEU A 243 -22.81 -15.54 -8.86
C LEU A 243 -21.49 -15.95 -8.17
N ARG A 244 -20.99 -15.13 -7.24
CA ARG A 244 -19.81 -15.44 -6.42
C ARG A 244 -20.06 -16.58 -5.45
N THR A 245 -21.21 -16.57 -4.79
CA THR A 245 -21.61 -17.63 -3.85
C THR A 245 -21.62 -18.96 -4.57
N ALA A 246 -22.32 -19.06 -5.71
CA ALA A 246 -22.35 -20.26 -6.53
C ALA A 246 -20.94 -20.69 -7.00
N GLN A 247 -20.16 -19.76 -7.56
CA GLN A 247 -18.78 -20.07 -8.00
C GLN A 247 -17.91 -20.61 -6.86
N TRP A 248 -18.06 -20.10 -5.65
CA TRP A 248 -17.24 -20.54 -4.53
C TRP A 248 -17.69 -21.87 -3.98
N GLU A 249 -19.00 -22.11 -3.87
CA GLU A 249 -19.52 -23.45 -3.54
C GLU A 249 -18.99 -24.50 -4.52
N ASP A 250 -19.01 -24.24 -5.84
CA ASP A 250 -18.46 -25.13 -6.87
C ASP A 250 -16.95 -25.38 -6.74
N ARG A 251 -16.22 -24.47 -6.10
CA ARG A 251 -14.76 -24.54 -5.91
C ARG A 251 -14.37 -25.13 -4.56
N ARG A 252 -15.32 -25.42 -3.69
CA ARG A 252 -15.00 -26.03 -2.40
C ARG A 252 -14.36 -27.40 -2.64
N PRO A 253 -13.35 -27.77 -1.83
CA PRO A 253 -12.85 -29.14 -1.82
C PRO A 253 -14.02 -30.13 -1.66
N ALA A 254 -13.93 -31.28 -2.34
CA ALA A 254 -14.96 -32.31 -2.26
C ALA A 254 -15.34 -32.60 -0.80
N ALA A 255 -16.64 -32.62 -0.53
CA ALA A 255 -17.22 -32.53 0.81
C ALA A 255 -16.48 -33.40 1.83
N HIS A 256 -15.77 -32.74 2.74
CA HIS A 256 -15.43 -33.33 4.02
C HIS A 256 -16.64 -33.27 4.93
N GLU A 257 -16.68 -34.15 5.94
CA GLU A 257 -17.67 -34.04 7.00
C GLU A 257 -17.67 -32.61 7.54
N ALA A 258 -18.86 -31.99 7.57
CA ALA A 258 -19.02 -30.62 7.99
C ALA A 258 -18.50 -30.47 9.42
N ARG A 259 -17.56 -29.54 9.62
CA ARG A 259 -16.97 -29.26 10.93
C ARG A 259 -17.70 -28.11 11.58
N HIS A 260 -18.28 -28.37 12.73
CA HIS A 260 -18.76 -27.34 13.64
C HIS A 260 -17.69 -27.14 14.71
N LEU A 261 -17.11 -25.94 14.74
CA LEU A 261 -16.10 -25.64 15.74
C LEU A 261 -16.75 -25.22 17.05
N GLU A 262 -16.14 -25.61 18.15
CA GLU A 262 -16.43 -25.03 19.47
C GLU A 262 -15.64 -23.74 19.68
N ALA A 263 -16.01 -22.98 20.73
CA ALA A 263 -15.34 -21.71 21.04
C ALA A 263 -13.82 -21.87 21.30
N TYR A 264 -13.39 -23.01 21.86
CA TYR A 264 -11.97 -23.31 22.07
C TYR A 264 -11.20 -23.66 20.80
N GLN A 265 -11.91 -24.09 19.75
CA GLN A 265 -11.31 -24.43 18.46
C GLN A 265 -11.17 -23.22 17.53
N ARG A 266 -11.90 -22.13 17.80
CA ARG A 266 -11.72 -20.84 17.12
C ARG A 266 -10.78 -19.94 17.94
N ILE A 267 -9.50 -19.95 17.60
CA ILE A 267 -8.47 -19.21 18.34
C ILE A 267 -8.27 -17.84 17.71
N ALA A 268 -8.56 -16.77 18.44
CA ALA A 268 -8.34 -15.39 18.01
C ALA A 268 -7.11 -14.81 18.72
N ILE A 269 -6.04 -14.53 17.98
CA ILE A 269 -4.87 -13.83 18.52
C ILE A 269 -5.12 -12.33 18.51
N SER A 270 -5.20 -11.71 19.69
CA SER A 270 -5.46 -10.27 19.83
C SER A 270 -4.30 -9.60 20.56
N GLY A 271 -3.68 -8.62 19.91
CA GLY A 271 -2.50 -7.93 20.43
C GLY A 271 -2.75 -6.46 20.68
N PHE A 272 -1.93 -5.85 21.54
CA PHE A 272 -1.85 -4.40 21.73
C PHE A 272 -0.70 -3.84 20.91
N PHE A 273 -0.93 -3.55 19.62
CA PHE A 273 -0.06 -2.85 18.67
C PHE A 273 1.45 -3.06 18.91
N TYR A 274 2.04 -4.00 18.16
CA TYR A 274 3.42 -4.50 18.36
C TYR A 274 3.65 -5.24 19.70
N SER A 275 2.62 -5.90 20.22
CA SER A 275 2.71 -6.69 21.46
C SER A 275 3.47 -8.01 21.33
N GLY A 276 4.04 -8.34 20.17
CA GLY A 276 4.72 -9.63 19.98
C GLY A 276 3.76 -10.82 19.83
N SER A 277 2.48 -10.57 19.51
CA SER A 277 1.47 -11.61 19.24
C SER A 277 1.85 -12.62 18.15
N GLY A 278 2.80 -12.27 17.29
CA GLY A 278 3.44 -13.19 16.34
C GLY A 278 4.09 -14.40 17.00
N ALA A 279 4.66 -14.26 18.21
CA ALA A 279 5.26 -15.37 18.94
C ALA A 279 4.23 -16.42 19.37
N ALA A 280 3.09 -15.98 19.92
CA ALA A 280 1.98 -16.89 20.25
C ALA A 280 1.41 -17.56 18.99
N LYS A 281 1.27 -16.78 17.90
CA LYS A 281 0.84 -17.32 16.61
C LYS A 281 1.83 -18.36 16.07
N ASP A 282 3.13 -18.13 16.15
CA ASP A 282 4.13 -19.06 15.66
C ASP A 282 4.19 -20.33 16.51
N HIS A 283 3.98 -20.25 17.83
CA HIS A 283 3.82 -21.44 18.68
C HIS A 283 2.66 -22.30 18.21
N LEU A 284 1.47 -21.70 18.08
CA LEU A 284 0.25 -22.42 17.73
C LEU A 284 0.26 -22.99 16.30
N ARG A 285 1.01 -22.38 15.39
CA ARG A 285 1.16 -22.88 14.00
C ARG A 285 1.98 -24.16 13.90
N GLY A 286 2.65 -24.57 14.97
CA GLY A 286 3.44 -25.80 14.99
C GLY A 286 2.62 -27.07 15.15
N TYR A 287 1.38 -26.96 15.61
CA TYR A 287 0.48 -28.10 15.79
C TYR A 287 -0.13 -28.54 14.46
N ARG A 288 -0.13 -29.86 14.22
CA ARG A 288 -0.59 -30.48 12.98
C ARG A 288 -2.03 -30.08 12.60
N ASP A 289 -2.93 -30.09 13.59
CA ASP A 289 -4.36 -29.86 13.36
C ASP A 289 -4.78 -28.38 13.51
N VAL A 290 -3.83 -27.48 13.79
CA VAL A 290 -4.07 -26.04 13.91
C VAL A 290 -3.78 -25.37 12.55
N VAL A 291 -4.84 -24.92 11.87
CA VAL A 291 -4.71 -24.20 10.60
C VAL A 291 -4.71 -22.70 10.85
N SER A 292 -3.59 -22.04 10.52
CA SER A 292 -3.57 -20.57 10.42
C SER A 292 -4.34 -20.13 9.19
N TRP A 293 -5.49 -19.51 9.47
CA TRP A 293 -6.47 -19.11 8.47
C TRP A 293 -6.00 -17.90 7.66
N PRO A 294 -6.13 -17.90 6.31
CA PRO A 294 -5.84 -16.74 5.48
C PRO A 294 -6.66 -15.50 5.85
N PRO A 295 -6.19 -14.28 5.50
CA PRO A 295 -4.93 -14.00 4.81
C PRO A 295 -3.70 -14.30 5.68
N LYS A 296 -2.48 -14.32 5.10
CA LYS A 296 -1.20 -14.36 5.88
C LYS A 296 -0.95 -13.06 6.70
N GLY A 297 -2.01 -12.45 7.22
CA GLY A 297 -2.05 -11.22 7.99
C GLY A 297 -3.40 -11.12 8.71
N GLU A 298 -3.78 -9.92 9.11
CA GLU A 298 -4.95 -9.74 9.97
C GLU A 298 -6.28 -9.89 9.22
N LEU A 299 -7.25 -10.58 9.82
CA LEU A 299 -8.62 -10.61 9.31
C LEU A 299 -9.29 -9.24 9.57
N ARG A 300 -9.87 -8.64 8.53
CA ARG A 300 -10.32 -7.23 8.58
C ARG A 300 -11.84 -7.04 8.61
N ILE A 301 -12.61 -8.10 8.35
CA ILE A 301 -14.07 -8.07 8.17
C ILE A 301 -14.86 -7.48 9.35
N VAL A 302 -14.31 -7.53 10.57
CA VAL A 302 -14.94 -6.95 11.75
C VAL A 302 -14.57 -5.47 11.91
N LYS A 303 -13.27 -5.14 11.93
CA LYS A 303 -12.78 -3.89 12.55
C LYS A 303 -12.39 -2.74 11.60
N PHE A 304 -12.38 -2.96 10.28
CA PHE A 304 -11.94 -1.98 9.28
C PHE A 304 -13.10 -1.32 8.55
N PRO A 305 -12.87 -0.24 7.77
CA PRO A 305 -13.90 0.38 6.95
C PRO A 305 -14.63 -0.64 6.07
N GLY A 306 -15.95 -0.52 5.98
CA GLY A 306 -16.83 -1.51 5.34
C GLY A 306 -16.96 -2.83 6.08
N GLY A 307 -16.33 -3.02 7.24
CA GLY A 307 -16.53 -4.18 8.10
C GLY A 307 -17.78 -4.04 8.99
N TYR A 308 -18.14 -5.09 9.72
CA TYR A 308 -19.36 -5.11 10.55
C TYR A 308 -19.41 -4.03 11.64
N VAL A 309 -18.28 -3.69 12.27
CA VAL A 309 -18.23 -2.60 13.25
C VAL A 309 -18.48 -1.25 12.58
N ASP A 310 -17.95 -1.05 11.38
CA ASP A 310 -18.18 0.18 10.62
C ASP A 310 -19.67 0.31 10.24
N LEU A 311 -20.28 -0.78 9.76
CA LEU A 311 -21.71 -0.85 9.47
C LEU A 311 -22.56 -0.55 10.72
N GLY A 312 -22.32 -1.22 11.83
CA GLY A 312 -23.07 -0.97 13.07
C GLY A 312 -22.94 0.48 13.55
N ARG A 313 -21.76 1.08 13.45
CA ARG A 313 -21.55 2.50 13.77
C ARG A 313 -22.35 3.43 12.84
N ARG A 314 -22.36 3.16 11.53
CA ARG A 314 -23.12 3.95 10.56
C ARG A 314 -24.62 3.82 10.79
N LEU A 315 -25.09 2.61 11.06
CA LEU A 315 -26.48 2.34 11.44
C LEU A 315 -26.88 3.12 12.70
N THR A 316 -26.09 3.05 13.77
CA THR A 316 -26.37 3.82 15.00
C THR A 316 -26.40 5.33 14.75
N ALA A 317 -25.53 5.84 13.87
CA ALA A 317 -25.46 7.27 13.57
C ALA A 317 -26.61 7.77 12.68
N ALA A 318 -27.03 6.98 11.70
CA ALA A 318 -28.01 7.38 10.68
C ALA A 318 -29.42 6.81 10.90
N GLY A 319 -29.58 5.85 11.83
CA GLY A 319 -30.82 5.11 12.06
C GLY A 319 -31.16 4.05 11.00
N GLN A 320 -30.41 4.00 9.89
CA GLN A 320 -30.55 3.02 8.82
C GLN A 320 -29.22 2.86 8.06
N LEU A 321 -29.07 1.74 7.34
CA LEU A 321 -27.99 1.56 6.36
C LEU A 321 -28.50 1.97 4.98
N ASN A 322 -27.72 2.76 4.25
CA ASN A 322 -28.04 3.13 2.87
C ASN A 322 -27.24 2.27 1.87
N ALA A 323 -27.52 2.44 0.57
CA ALA A 323 -26.84 1.70 -0.49
C ALA A 323 -25.30 1.88 -0.47
N ALA A 324 -24.79 3.06 -0.12
CA ALA A 324 -23.35 3.30 -0.04
C ALA A 324 -22.68 2.45 1.05
N ASP A 325 -23.35 2.25 2.19
CA ASP A 325 -22.86 1.43 3.29
C ASP A 325 -22.78 -0.06 2.91
N LEU A 326 -23.82 -0.56 2.24
CA LEU A 326 -23.90 -1.93 1.76
C LEU A 326 -22.86 -2.20 0.66
N VAL A 327 -22.70 -1.26 -0.28
CA VAL A 327 -21.68 -1.33 -1.34
C VAL A 327 -20.27 -1.29 -0.75
N ASP A 328 -20.01 -0.48 0.27
CA ASP A 328 -18.73 -0.49 1.00
C ASP A 328 -18.45 -1.85 1.61
N HIS A 329 -19.46 -2.52 2.18
CA HIS A 329 -19.31 -3.88 2.70
C HIS A 329 -18.96 -4.89 1.61
N TYR A 330 -19.68 -4.87 0.48
CA TYR A 330 -19.34 -5.70 -0.67
C TYR A 330 -17.89 -5.47 -1.14
N LEU A 331 -17.50 -4.20 -1.31
CA LEU A 331 -16.16 -3.83 -1.76
C LEU A 331 -15.07 -4.21 -0.75
N HIS A 332 -15.39 -4.24 0.55
CA HIS A 332 -14.54 -4.81 1.58
C HIS A 332 -14.31 -6.30 1.34
N LEU A 333 -15.37 -7.08 1.11
CA LEU A 333 -15.28 -8.54 0.91
C LEU A 333 -14.46 -8.89 -0.34
N VAL A 334 -14.60 -8.13 -1.43
CA VAL A 334 -13.85 -8.39 -2.68
C VAL A 334 -12.51 -7.66 -2.78
N GLY A 335 -12.23 -6.71 -1.88
CA GLY A 335 -11.00 -5.93 -1.88
C GLY A 335 -10.80 -5.05 -3.11
N ARG A 336 -11.86 -4.33 -3.50
CA ARG A 336 -11.92 -3.52 -4.73
C ARG A 336 -12.33 -2.07 -4.50
N LYS A 337 -12.35 -1.57 -3.27
CA LYS A 337 -12.65 -0.15 -3.03
C LYS A 337 -11.63 0.74 -3.75
N LEU A 338 -12.09 1.68 -4.57
CA LEU A 338 -11.22 2.71 -5.13
C LEU A 338 -10.96 3.77 -4.07
N THR A 339 -9.69 4.11 -3.88
CA THR A 339 -9.26 5.06 -2.86
C THR A 339 -8.65 6.26 -3.57
N GLY A 340 -8.99 7.46 -3.13
CA GLY A 340 -8.41 8.71 -3.67
C GLY A 340 -7.07 9.06 -3.02
N VAL A 341 -6.45 8.12 -2.31
CA VAL A 341 -5.23 8.36 -1.54
C VAL A 341 -4.02 8.19 -2.45
N ALA A 342 -3.07 9.12 -2.36
CA ALA A 342 -1.86 9.09 -3.17
C ALA A 342 -1.00 7.84 -2.86
N PRO A 343 -0.31 7.26 -3.86
CA PRO A 343 0.57 6.12 -3.64
C PRO A 343 1.62 6.38 -2.55
N GLY A 344 1.81 5.40 -1.66
CA GLY A 344 2.79 5.49 -0.56
C GLY A 344 2.29 6.19 0.70
N VAL A 345 1.08 6.74 0.69
CA VAL A 345 0.39 7.23 1.89
C VAL A 345 -0.41 6.08 2.50
N TYR A 346 -0.27 5.88 3.81
CA TYR A 346 -1.01 4.84 4.50
C TYR A 346 -2.53 5.04 4.38
N ASP A 347 -3.20 4.09 3.74
CA ASP A 347 -4.65 4.02 3.65
C ASP A 347 -5.19 2.68 4.16
N THR A 348 -6.16 2.76 5.06
CA THR A 348 -6.84 1.58 5.60
C THR A 348 -7.58 0.77 4.53
N TRP A 349 -8.16 1.42 3.51
CA TRP A 349 -8.84 0.71 2.43
C TRP A 349 -7.85 -0.04 1.53
N GLU A 350 -6.66 0.49 1.28
CA GLU A 350 -5.60 -0.26 0.60
C GLU A 350 -5.21 -1.53 1.35
N VAL A 351 -5.13 -1.46 2.68
CA VAL A 351 -4.87 -2.64 3.54
C VAL A 351 -5.99 -3.66 3.45
N VAL A 352 -7.26 -3.23 3.53
CA VAL A 352 -8.44 -4.11 3.34
C VAL A 352 -8.38 -4.77 1.98
N ASN A 353 -8.19 -3.97 0.94
CA ASN A 353 -8.09 -4.41 -0.44
C ASN A 353 -7.00 -5.47 -0.64
N ALA A 354 -5.81 -5.25 -0.07
CA ALA A 354 -4.72 -6.22 -0.15
C ALA A 354 -5.08 -7.53 0.55
N ASN A 355 -5.68 -7.47 1.74
CA ASN A 355 -6.05 -8.66 2.52
C ASN A 355 -7.16 -9.47 1.85
N SER A 356 -8.24 -8.83 1.44
CA SER A 356 -9.35 -9.51 0.75
C SER A 356 -8.90 -10.12 -0.58
N ARG A 357 -8.11 -9.40 -1.39
CA ARG A 357 -7.56 -9.97 -2.63
C ARG A 357 -6.62 -11.15 -2.41
N ARG A 358 -5.91 -11.22 -1.28
CA ARG A 358 -5.11 -12.41 -0.94
C ARG A 358 -6.01 -13.62 -0.71
N MET A 359 -7.12 -13.45 0.02
CA MET A 359 -8.10 -14.53 0.19
C MET A 359 -8.67 -15.01 -1.15
N LEU A 360 -9.03 -14.08 -2.05
CA LEU A 360 -9.56 -14.41 -3.38
C LEU A 360 -8.57 -15.18 -4.28
N ARG A 361 -7.26 -15.14 -4.00
CA ARG A 361 -6.22 -15.85 -4.76
C ARG A 361 -5.95 -17.26 -4.25
N GLU A 362 -6.46 -17.62 -3.09
CA GLU A 362 -6.30 -18.94 -2.47
C GLU A 362 -7.65 -19.69 -2.35
N PRO A 363 -8.46 -19.81 -3.44
CA PRO A 363 -9.82 -20.33 -3.34
C PRO A 363 -9.88 -21.76 -2.79
N ALA A 364 -8.86 -22.60 -3.03
CA ALA A 364 -8.78 -23.94 -2.45
C ALA A 364 -8.83 -23.96 -0.92
N ARG A 365 -8.42 -22.85 -0.29
CA ARG A 365 -8.47 -22.67 1.16
C ARG A 365 -9.66 -21.84 1.60
N THR A 366 -10.06 -20.84 0.81
CA THR A 366 -10.99 -19.77 1.24
C THR A 366 -12.39 -19.84 0.66
N ALA A 367 -12.68 -20.79 -0.24
CA ALA A 367 -13.95 -20.84 -0.97
C ALA A 367 -15.18 -20.86 -0.06
N GLY A 368 -15.31 -21.81 0.87
CA GLY A 368 -16.47 -21.91 1.75
C GLY A 368 -16.64 -20.70 2.67
N TYR A 369 -15.53 -20.15 3.18
CA TYR A 369 -15.56 -18.89 3.94
C TYR A 369 -16.11 -17.73 3.10
N LEU A 370 -15.61 -17.57 1.87
CA LEU A 370 -16.03 -16.47 0.99
C LEU A 370 -17.48 -16.64 0.52
N ALA A 371 -17.93 -17.87 0.27
CA ALA A 371 -19.33 -18.16 -0.04
C ALA A 371 -20.25 -17.77 1.12
N ALA A 372 -19.93 -18.19 2.35
CA ALA A 372 -20.69 -17.83 3.54
C ALA A 372 -20.73 -16.31 3.78
N CYS A 373 -19.61 -15.60 3.56
CA CYS A 373 -19.59 -14.14 3.66
C CYS A 373 -20.47 -13.45 2.61
N MET A 374 -20.54 -13.96 1.37
CA MET A 374 -21.43 -13.38 0.34
C MET A 374 -22.89 -13.66 0.62
N ALA A 375 -23.21 -14.87 1.10
CA ALA A 375 -24.56 -15.19 1.55
C ALA A 375 -24.99 -14.26 2.71
N GLY A 376 -24.10 -14.00 3.66
CA GLY A 376 -24.36 -13.03 4.73
C GLY A 376 -24.48 -11.58 4.26
N PHE A 377 -23.77 -11.19 3.19
CA PHE A 377 -23.97 -9.90 2.55
C PHE A 377 -25.37 -9.79 1.91
N LEU A 378 -25.80 -10.81 1.17
CA LEU A 378 -27.15 -10.84 0.58
C LEU A 378 -28.24 -10.75 1.66
N GLU A 379 -28.08 -11.52 2.74
CA GLU A 379 -29.00 -11.47 3.90
C GLU A 379 -29.01 -10.08 4.57
N LEU A 380 -27.85 -9.39 4.63
CA LEU A 380 -27.78 -8.01 5.13
C LEU A 380 -28.55 -7.04 4.22
N VAL A 381 -28.41 -7.17 2.90
CA VAL A 381 -29.12 -6.34 1.92
C VAL A 381 -30.63 -6.54 2.06
N ASP A 382 -31.10 -7.78 2.10
CA ASP A 382 -32.52 -8.10 2.22
C ASP A 382 -33.13 -7.51 3.51
N ARG A 383 -32.43 -7.61 4.64
CA ARG A 383 -32.87 -7.00 5.91
C ARG A 383 -32.86 -5.49 5.89
N ALA A 384 -31.88 -4.87 5.24
CA ALA A 384 -31.81 -3.41 5.11
C ALA A 384 -32.95 -2.87 4.22
N GLU A 385 -33.28 -3.55 3.12
CA GLU A 385 -34.38 -3.22 2.22
C GLU A 385 -35.76 -3.46 2.87
N GLY A 386 -35.88 -4.47 3.72
CA GLY A 386 -37.12 -4.82 4.43
C GLY A 386 -37.55 -3.80 5.49
N GLY A 387 -36.67 -2.87 5.89
CA GLY A 387 -36.92 -1.88 6.93
C GLY A 387 -36.67 -2.39 8.35
N GLU A 388 -36.44 -1.44 9.27
CA GLU A 388 -36.23 -1.64 10.71
C GLU A 388 -35.04 -2.53 11.13
N LEU A 389 -33.90 -2.41 10.44
CA LEU A 389 -32.66 -3.04 10.90
C LEU A 389 -32.11 -2.34 12.16
N GLN A 390 -32.01 -3.04 13.29
CA GLN A 390 -31.39 -2.52 14.52
C GLN A 390 -29.92 -2.94 14.64
N LEU A 391 -29.18 -2.32 15.57
CA LEU A 391 -27.78 -2.65 15.83
C LEU A 391 -27.61 -4.12 16.23
N GLU A 392 -28.51 -4.62 17.07
CA GLU A 392 -28.55 -5.99 17.55
C GLU A 392 -28.72 -6.99 16.40
N ASP A 393 -29.50 -6.63 15.37
CA ASP A 393 -29.70 -7.45 14.19
C ASP A 393 -28.41 -7.56 13.36
N VAL A 394 -27.69 -6.46 13.17
CA VAL A 394 -26.39 -6.46 12.47
C VAL A 394 -25.38 -7.30 13.24
N GLN A 395 -25.35 -7.17 14.57
CA GLN A 395 -24.47 -7.98 15.42
C GLN A 395 -24.83 -9.47 15.32
N ALA A 396 -26.11 -9.83 15.43
CA ALA A 396 -26.58 -11.21 15.32
C ALA A 396 -26.27 -11.81 13.95
N LEU A 397 -26.57 -11.08 12.87
CA LEU A 397 -26.25 -11.48 11.51
C LEU A 397 -24.74 -11.69 11.30
N SER A 398 -23.92 -10.78 11.84
CA SER A 398 -22.47 -10.89 11.79
C SER A 398 -21.97 -12.16 12.47
N ARG A 399 -22.43 -12.44 13.70
CA ARG A 399 -22.06 -13.66 14.45
C ARG A 399 -22.41 -14.93 13.67
N THR A 400 -23.65 -15.03 13.19
CA THR A 400 -24.12 -16.20 12.41
C THR A 400 -23.35 -16.35 11.10
N THR A 401 -23.10 -15.25 10.39
CA THR A 401 -22.33 -15.28 9.14
C THR A 401 -20.89 -15.71 9.37
N LEU A 402 -20.22 -15.13 10.36
CA LEU A 402 -18.84 -15.47 10.68
C LEU A 402 -18.71 -16.88 11.28
N GLN A 403 -19.72 -17.38 12.00
CA GLN A 403 -19.76 -18.78 12.42
C GLN A 403 -19.78 -19.72 11.22
N ARG A 404 -20.74 -19.52 10.29
CA ARG A 404 -20.83 -20.28 9.04
C ARG A 404 -19.52 -20.23 8.25
N ALA A 405 -18.94 -19.04 8.14
CA ALA A 405 -17.72 -18.84 7.37
C ALA A 405 -16.50 -19.53 7.99
N LEU A 406 -16.36 -19.50 9.32
CA LEU A 406 -15.27 -20.16 10.04
C LEU A 406 -15.45 -21.68 10.09
N ASP A 407 -16.66 -22.19 10.22
CA ASP A 407 -16.95 -23.62 10.15
C ASP A 407 -16.66 -24.17 8.74
N ALA A 408 -17.03 -23.42 7.69
CA ALA A 408 -16.68 -23.74 6.31
C ALA A 408 -15.17 -23.70 6.07
N ALA A 409 -14.47 -22.69 6.61
CA ALA A 409 -13.01 -22.61 6.57
C ALA A 409 -12.33 -23.84 7.20
N ALA A 410 -12.83 -24.29 8.36
CA ALA A 410 -12.31 -25.48 9.03
C ALA A 410 -12.60 -26.75 8.23
N THR A 411 -13.80 -26.88 7.68
CA THR A 411 -14.20 -28.01 6.84
C THR A 411 -13.29 -28.12 5.61
N ASP A 412 -13.15 -27.01 4.85
CA ASP A 412 -12.37 -26.96 3.61
C ASP A 412 -10.88 -27.24 3.85
N ASN A 413 -10.36 -26.96 5.05
CA ASN A 413 -8.94 -27.11 5.40
C ASN A 413 -8.68 -28.26 6.37
N ARG A 414 -9.71 -29.06 6.70
CA ARG A 414 -9.67 -30.15 7.69
C ARG A 414 -9.08 -29.73 9.05
N ALA A 415 -9.32 -28.49 9.45
CA ALA A 415 -8.75 -27.92 10.66
C ALA A 415 -9.44 -28.49 11.90
N GLY A 416 -8.68 -28.98 12.88
CA GLY A 416 -9.18 -29.25 14.23
C GLY A 416 -9.33 -27.94 15.03
N TRP A 417 -8.45 -26.98 14.76
CA TRP A 417 -8.48 -25.62 15.29
C TRP A 417 -8.20 -24.62 14.19
N LEU A 418 -8.92 -23.50 14.21
CA LEU A 418 -8.64 -22.36 13.36
C LEU A 418 -7.95 -21.26 14.15
N LEU A 419 -6.78 -20.86 13.66
CA LEU A 419 -6.01 -19.75 14.20
C LEU A 419 -6.24 -18.49 13.36
N ILE A 420 -6.90 -17.50 13.95
CA ILE A 420 -7.33 -16.25 13.33
C ILE A 420 -6.49 -15.11 13.89
N ASP A 421 -5.80 -14.39 13.01
CA ASP A 421 -4.89 -13.33 13.41
C ASP A 421 -5.59 -11.97 13.48
N GLN A 422 -5.56 -11.34 14.66
CA GLN A 422 -6.06 -10.00 14.94
C GLN A 422 -7.42 -9.69 14.32
N VAL A 423 -8.40 -10.61 14.34
CA VAL A 423 -9.76 -10.27 13.87
C VAL A 423 -10.36 -9.10 14.68
N VAL A 424 -10.01 -9.05 15.96
CA VAL A 424 -10.23 -7.93 16.89
C VAL A 424 -8.88 -7.59 17.54
N THR A 425 -8.58 -6.30 17.70
CA THR A 425 -7.37 -5.84 18.40
C THR A 425 -7.57 -5.81 19.90
N GLY A 426 -6.51 -6.02 20.69
CA GLY A 426 -6.61 -6.12 22.16
C GLY A 426 -7.19 -4.88 22.85
N TRP A 427 -7.08 -3.68 22.27
CA TRP A 427 -7.66 -2.45 22.82
C TRP A 427 -9.06 -2.11 22.27
N ARG A 428 -9.65 -3.01 21.48
CA ARG A 428 -11.00 -2.84 20.90
C ARG A 428 -11.84 -4.09 21.10
N LEU A 429 -11.72 -4.71 22.27
CA LEU A 429 -12.43 -5.94 22.61
C LEU A 429 -13.96 -5.79 22.56
N ASP A 430 -14.49 -4.58 22.68
CA ASP A 430 -15.91 -4.26 22.42
C ASP A 430 -16.40 -4.71 21.04
N GLN A 431 -15.49 -4.80 20.07
CA GLN A 431 -15.81 -5.25 18.72
C GLN A 431 -16.04 -6.77 18.62
N ALA A 432 -15.75 -7.53 19.68
CA ALA A 432 -16.00 -8.97 19.70
C ALA A 432 -17.49 -9.32 19.71
N VAL A 433 -18.39 -8.38 20.02
CA VAL A 433 -19.85 -8.59 19.93
C VAL A 433 -20.32 -9.03 18.53
N TYR A 434 -19.53 -8.74 17.49
CA TYR A 434 -19.77 -9.17 16.10
C TYR A 434 -19.22 -10.56 15.79
N LEU A 435 -18.49 -11.19 16.69
CA LEU A 435 -17.89 -12.51 16.48
C LEU A 435 -18.73 -13.62 17.10
N PRO A 436 -18.76 -14.82 16.49
CA PRO A 436 -19.21 -15.99 17.23
C PRO A 436 -18.29 -16.25 18.44
N PRO A 437 -18.70 -17.09 19.40
CA PRO A 437 -17.84 -17.53 20.49
C PRO A 437 -16.47 -18.02 19.98
N VAL A 438 -15.41 -17.47 20.57
CA VAL A 438 -13.99 -17.74 20.25
C VAL A 438 -13.15 -17.72 21.52
N SER A 439 -11.96 -18.31 21.47
CA SER A 439 -10.93 -18.18 22.50
C SER A 439 -9.92 -17.12 22.11
N PHE A 440 -9.96 -15.99 22.80
CA PHE A 440 -8.96 -14.94 22.67
C PHE A 440 -7.68 -15.33 23.40
N VAL A 441 -6.55 -15.18 22.70
CA VAL A 441 -5.22 -15.10 23.32
C VAL A 441 -4.82 -13.63 23.25
N LEU A 442 -5.01 -12.94 24.37
CA LEU A 442 -4.79 -11.51 24.52
C LEU A 442 -3.33 -11.26 24.92
N VAL A 443 -2.51 -10.90 23.92
CA VAL A 443 -1.07 -10.71 24.10
C VAL A 443 -0.76 -9.25 24.41
N HIS A 444 -0.26 -8.98 25.61
CA HIS A 444 0.32 -7.69 26.00
C HIS A 444 1.85 -7.80 26.12
N ARG A 445 2.51 -6.65 26.22
CA ARG A 445 3.97 -6.51 26.23
C ARG A 445 4.36 -5.25 26.97
N ASP A 446 5.56 -5.24 27.52
CA ASP A 446 6.15 -4.07 28.17
C ASP A 446 5.99 -2.81 27.29
N PRO A 447 5.45 -1.70 27.82
CA PRO A 447 5.18 -0.51 27.04
C PRO A 447 6.45 0.14 26.49
N ARG A 448 7.61 -0.03 27.11
CA ARG A 448 8.90 0.52 26.63
C ARG A 448 9.28 -0.14 25.31
N ASP A 449 9.24 -1.47 25.24
CA ASP A 449 9.54 -2.22 24.02
C ASP A 449 8.50 -2.00 22.93
N ARG A 450 7.23 -1.82 23.30
CA ARG A 450 6.19 -1.43 22.34
C ARG A 450 6.46 -0.06 21.76
N PHE A 451 6.81 0.94 22.58
CA PHE A 451 7.10 2.29 22.11
C PHE A 451 8.25 2.31 21.09
N ALA A 452 9.31 1.52 21.34
CA ALA A 452 10.44 1.37 20.44
C ALA A 452 10.02 0.95 19.01
N GLU A 453 9.04 0.05 18.89
CA GLU A 453 8.49 -0.40 17.59
C GLU A 453 7.58 0.66 16.95
N VAL A 454 6.74 1.26 17.79
CA VAL A 454 5.73 2.21 17.34
C VAL A 454 6.38 3.43 16.71
N ARG A 455 7.47 3.92 17.29
CA ARG A 455 8.14 5.13 16.81
C ARG A 455 8.55 5.01 15.34
N ALA A 456 9.20 3.91 14.96
CA ALA A 456 9.62 3.66 13.57
C ALA A 456 8.43 3.58 12.59
N VAL A 457 7.29 3.06 13.04
CA VAL A 457 6.10 2.89 12.19
C VAL A 457 5.34 4.21 12.01
N LEU A 458 5.32 5.04 13.04
CA LEU A 458 4.69 6.36 13.00
C LEU A 458 5.44 7.39 12.15
N GLU A 459 6.63 7.05 11.64
CA GLU A 459 7.36 7.85 10.65
C GLU A 459 6.77 7.71 9.23
N GLN A 460 5.94 6.69 8.98
CA GLN A 460 5.34 6.46 7.66
C GLN A 460 4.31 7.54 7.29
N PRO A 461 4.35 8.12 6.07
CA PRO A 461 3.35 9.06 5.58
C PRO A 461 1.92 8.52 5.69
N GLY A 462 0.97 9.36 6.13
CA GLY A 462 -0.45 8.98 6.30
C GLY A 462 -0.80 8.35 7.65
N ARG A 463 0.19 8.01 8.49
CA ARG A 463 -0.06 7.59 9.88
C ARG A 463 -0.31 8.81 10.78
N ARG A 464 -1.27 8.68 11.71
CA ARG A 464 -1.54 9.72 12.71
C ARG A 464 -0.35 9.88 13.66
N THR A 465 0.09 11.12 13.88
CA THR A 465 1.27 11.45 14.72
C THR A 465 0.98 11.54 16.21
N ALA A 466 -0.29 11.44 16.63
CA ALA A 466 -0.73 11.63 18.01
C ALA A 466 -0.07 10.68 19.03
N ASN A 467 0.58 9.61 18.57
CA ASN A 467 1.25 8.61 19.40
C ASN A 467 2.78 8.75 19.46
N ARG A 468 3.33 9.90 19.01
CA ARG A 468 4.78 10.18 19.09
C ARG A 468 5.23 10.69 20.45
N ASP A 469 4.34 11.33 21.22
CA ASP A 469 4.65 11.78 22.58
C ASP A 469 4.73 10.57 23.54
N PRO A 470 5.88 10.34 24.22
CA PRO A 470 6.05 9.21 25.12
C PRO A 470 5.02 9.19 26.26
N ALA A 471 4.64 10.37 26.79
CA ALA A 471 3.69 10.46 27.89
C ALA A 471 2.27 10.09 27.43
N ALA A 472 1.81 10.63 26.29
CA ALA A 472 0.53 10.27 25.69
C ALA A 472 0.48 8.78 25.33
N PHE A 473 1.58 8.22 24.81
CA PHE A 473 1.68 6.79 24.53
C PHE A 473 1.52 5.93 25.79
N ALA A 474 2.26 6.26 26.86
CA ALA A 474 2.21 5.54 28.13
C ALA A 474 0.80 5.56 28.75
N ARG A 475 0.16 6.74 28.81
CA ARG A 475 -1.23 6.87 29.26
C ARG A 475 -2.21 6.08 28.40
N GLN A 476 -2.02 6.10 27.08
CA GLN A 476 -2.84 5.32 26.16
C GLN A 476 -2.66 3.81 26.39
N ALA A 477 -1.42 3.34 26.60
CA ALA A 477 -1.14 1.93 26.88
C ALA A 477 -1.85 1.46 28.16
N ARG A 478 -1.78 2.25 29.24
CA ARG A 478 -2.51 1.98 30.49
C ARG A 478 -4.02 1.92 30.26
N ARG A 479 -4.57 2.95 29.63
CA ARG A 479 -6.01 3.01 29.35
C ARG A 479 -6.48 1.80 28.54
N HIS A 480 -5.76 1.46 27.47
CA HIS A 480 -6.11 0.32 26.63
C HIS A 480 -6.08 -1.02 27.37
N LEU A 481 -5.09 -1.24 28.24
CA LEU A 481 -5.03 -2.48 29.03
C LEU A 481 -6.17 -2.51 30.07
N ALA A 482 -6.39 -1.41 30.78
CA ALA A 482 -7.48 -1.31 31.76
C ALA A 482 -8.87 -1.52 31.11
N GLU A 483 -9.12 -0.90 29.95
CA GLU A 483 -10.35 -1.10 29.18
C GLU A 483 -10.51 -2.55 28.72
N ALA A 484 -9.42 -3.20 28.30
CA ALA A 484 -9.46 -4.60 27.90
C ALA A 484 -9.79 -5.51 29.10
N GLU A 485 -9.16 -5.29 30.25
CA GLU A 485 -9.40 -6.04 31.48
C GLU A 485 -10.84 -5.90 31.98
N GLN A 486 -11.37 -4.68 31.99
CA GLN A 486 -12.77 -4.43 32.36
C GLN A 486 -13.78 -5.14 31.44
N ARG A 487 -13.39 -5.42 30.20
CA ARG A 487 -14.25 -6.08 29.21
C ARG A 487 -14.19 -7.59 29.26
N VAL A 488 -13.24 -8.21 29.97
CA VAL A 488 -13.11 -9.68 29.98
C VAL A 488 -14.37 -10.36 30.50
N GLY A 489 -14.92 -9.93 31.64
CA GLY A 489 -16.15 -10.53 32.17
C GLY A 489 -17.37 -10.34 31.25
N TRP A 490 -17.44 -9.22 30.53
CA TRP A 490 -18.47 -9.01 29.50
C TRP A 490 -18.26 -9.89 28.26
N LEU A 491 -17.01 -10.12 27.84
CA LEU A 491 -16.74 -11.07 26.75
C LEU A 491 -17.11 -12.50 27.13
N GLU A 492 -16.83 -12.90 28.36
CA GLU A 492 -17.17 -14.22 28.89
C GLU A 492 -18.69 -14.41 28.96
N SER A 493 -19.47 -13.36 29.26
CA SER A 493 -20.93 -13.43 29.20
C SER A 493 -21.51 -13.56 27.79
N LEU A 494 -20.72 -13.22 26.76
CA LEU A 494 -21.03 -13.50 25.34
C LEU A 494 -20.57 -14.90 24.88
N GLY A 495 -20.01 -15.71 25.79
CA GLY A 495 -19.49 -17.05 25.51
C GLY A 495 -18.08 -17.09 24.94
N HIS A 496 -17.39 -15.95 24.85
CA HIS A 496 -15.96 -15.96 24.53
C HIS A 496 -15.15 -16.48 25.72
N ARG A 497 -13.92 -16.92 25.44
CA ARG A 497 -12.93 -17.28 26.46
C ARG A 497 -11.74 -16.33 26.31
N VAL A 498 -11.13 -15.87 27.40
CA VAL A 498 -9.95 -14.98 27.33
C VAL A 498 -8.76 -15.52 28.11
N LEU A 499 -7.65 -15.79 27.41
CA LEU A 499 -6.33 -16.02 27.99
C LEU A 499 -5.51 -14.75 27.91
N ARG A 500 -5.01 -14.29 29.04
CA ARG A 500 -4.05 -13.18 29.12
C ARG A 500 -2.64 -13.72 28.99
N LEU A 501 -1.84 -13.09 28.15
CA LEU A 501 -0.48 -13.53 27.88
C LEU A 501 0.46 -12.33 27.83
N ALA A 502 1.41 -12.27 28.76
CA ALA A 502 2.56 -11.40 28.64
C ALA A 502 3.53 -11.99 27.61
N PHE A 503 3.99 -11.17 26.65
CA PHE A 503 5.03 -11.57 25.70
C PHE A 503 6.30 -12.03 26.41
N GLU A 504 6.66 -11.34 27.48
CA GLU A 504 7.82 -11.62 28.32
C GLU A 504 7.72 -13.01 28.96
N ASP A 505 6.56 -13.41 29.47
CA ASP A 505 6.34 -14.76 30.00
C ASP A 505 6.53 -15.85 28.94
N LEU A 506 6.03 -15.61 27.72
CA LEU A 506 6.16 -16.56 26.61
C LEU A 506 7.62 -16.76 26.19
N VAL A 507 8.44 -15.70 26.27
CA VAL A 507 9.82 -15.69 25.79
C VAL A 507 10.83 -16.07 26.87
N LEU A 508 10.63 -15.59 28.10
CA LEU A 508 11.55 -15.77 29.21
C LEU A 508 11.29 -17.07 29.97
N GLU A 509 10.03 -17.51 30.05
CA GLU A 509 9.59 -18.69 30.80
C GLU A 509 8.76 -19.67 29.92
N PRO A 510 9.24 -20.05 28.72
CA PRO A 510 8.44 -20.86 27.79
C PRO A 510 8.03 -22.22 28.39
N GLN A 511 8.84 -22.81 29.28
CA GLN A 511 8.54 -24.10 29.92
C GLN A 511 7.28 -24.06 30.81
N ARG A 512 6.97 -22.89 31.37
CA ARG A 512 5.75 -22.66 32.18
C ARG A 512 4.59 -22.19 31.30
N THR A 513 4.88 -21.25 30.41
CA THR A 513 3.86 -20.51 29.66
C THR A 513 3.25 -21.32 28.53
N ILE A 514 4.04 -22.14 27.81
CA ILE A 514 3.53 -22.96 26.70
C ILE A 514 2.50 -24.00 27.19
N PRO A 515 2.78 -24.83 28.22
CA PRO A 515 1.78 -25.78 28.72
C PRO A 515 0.48 -25.12 29.18
N ALA A 516 0.55 -23.92 29.76
CA ALA A 516 -0.64 -23.18 30.18
C ALA A 516 -1.48 -22.69 28.99
N ILE A 517 -0.83 -22.26 27.89
CA ILE A 517 -1.52 -21.95 26.63
C ILE A 517 -2.18 -23.20 26.07
N ASP A 518 -1.46 -24.32 26.04
CA ASP A 518 -1.94 -25.56 25.44
C ASP A 518 -3.14 -26.13 26.21
N ASP A 519 -3.07 -26.16 27.54
CA ASP A 519 -4.17 -26.58 28.41
C ASP A 519 -5.41 -25.72 28.20
N TYR A 520 -5.23 -24.38 28.21
CA TYR A 520 -6.32 -23.45 27.99
C TYR A 520 -7.00 -23.64 26.61
N LEU A 521 -6.24 -23.97 25.57
CA LEU A 521 -6.77 -24.17 24.21
C LEU A 521 -7.22 -25.62 23.92
N GLY A 522 -7.07 -26.54 24.87
CA GLY A 522 -7.37 -27.96 24.66
C GLY A 522 -6.39 -28.63 23.68
N LEU A 523 -5.15 -28.15 23.63
CA LEU A 523 -4.06 -28.69 22.81
C LEU A 523 -3.13 -29.62 23.61
N THR A 524 -3.41 -29.87 24.89
CA THR A 524 -2.65 -30.85 25.70
C THR A 524 -2.63 -32.22 25.04
N GLY A 525 -1.44 -32.67 24.65
CA GLY A 525 -1.25 -33.95 23.96
C GLY A 525 -1.47 -33.90 22.44
N ALA A 526 -1.77 -32.74 21.86
CA ALA A 526 -1.85 -32.56 20.42
C ALA A 526 -0.46 -32.74 19.76
N GLU A 527 -0.44 -33.30 18.55
CA GLU A 527 0.78 -33.54 17.80
C GLU A 527 1.39 -32.22 17.29
N VAL A 528 2.63 -31.95 17.68
CA VAL A 528 3.44 -30.85 17.13
C VAL A 528 4.17 -31.36 15.89
N GLU A 529 3.79 -30.87 14.72
CA GLU A 529 4.39 -31.24 13.42
C GLU A 529 5.69 -30.48 13.18
N GLU A 530 5.75 -29.20 13.55
CA GLU A 530 6.91 -28.34 13.28
C GLU A 530 7.12 -27.31 14.41
N GLN A 531 8.31 -27.28 15.00
CA GLN A 531 8.66 -26.18 15.90
C GLN A 531 8.86 -24.88 15.10
N ARG A 532 7.95 -23.93 15.28
CA ARG A 532 7.98 -22.62 14.61
C ARG A 532 8.31 -21.45 15.53
N PHE A 533 8.08 -21.62 16.84
CA PHE A 533 8.47 -20.64 17.85
C PHE A 533 9.78 -21.05 18.54
N TYR A 534 10.67 -20.06 18.63
CA TYR A 534 12.05 -20.19 19.11
C TYR A 534 12.29 -19.11 20.17
N PRO A 535 11.98 -19.39 21.46
CA PRO A 535 12.08 -18.41 22.54
C PRO A 535 13.44 -17.71 22.59
N GLU A 536 14.53 -18.44 22.38
CA GLU A 536 15.89 -17.94 22.36
C GLU A 536 16.13 -16.87 21.29
N ARG A 537 15.53 -17.03 20.10
CA ARG A 537 15.59 -15.99 19.05
C ARG A 537 14.73 -14.79 19.39
N SER A 538 13.62 -15.00 20.09
CA SER A 538 12.71 -13.93 20.50
C SER A 538 13.20 -13.14 21.71
N ARG A 539 14.12 -13.67 22.52
CA ARG A 539 14.75 -12.96 23.65
C ARG A 539 15.37 -11.63 23.26
N ARG A 540 15.93 -11.50 22.04
CA ARG A 540 16.46 -10.23 21.51
C ARG A 540 15.42 -9.11 21.38
N ASN A 541 14.14 -9.46 21.41
CA ASN A 541 13.05 -8.49 21.37
C ASN A 541 12.65 -8.01 22.77
N VAL A 542 13.14 -8.62 23.85
CA VAL A 542 12.88 -8.17 25.22
C VAL A 542 13.98 -7.18 25.62
N GLY A 543 13.59 -6.02 26.16
CA GLY A 543 14.54 -5.00 26.62
C GLY A 543 15.18 -4.15 25.51
N LYS A 544 14.72 -4.29 24.27
CA LYS A 544 15.32 -3.58 23.12
C LYS A 544 15.11 -2.06 23.15
N HIS A 545 14.15 -1.60 23.95
CA HIS A 545 13.94 -0.16 24.17
C HIS A 545 15.20 0.55 24.66
N VAL A 546 16.12 -0.12 25.37
CA VAL A 546 17.37 0.50 25.83
C VAL A 546 18.25 0.96 24.65
N ALA A 547 18.29 0.19 23.57
CA ALA A 547 19.07 0.56 22.38
C ALA A 547 18.32 1.51 21.45
N LEU A 548 16.99 1.51 21.50
CA LEU A 548 16.15 2.18 20.52
C LEU A 548 15.51 3.46 21.04
N VAL A 549 15.30 3.64 22.34
CA VAL A 549 14.56 4.79 22.89
C VAL A 549 15.53 5.73 23.60
N PRO A 550 15.54 7.04 23.26
CA PRO A 550 16.34 8.03 23.99
C PRO A 550 16.04 7.97 25.50
N PRO A 551 17.06 8.06 26.37
CA PRO A 551 16.88 7.94 27.82
C PRO A 551 15.83 8.88 28.40
N GLU A 552 15.71 10.10 27.87
CA GLU A 552 14.73 11.09 28.30
C GLU A 552 13.28 10.71 27.97
N GLU A 553 13.04 10.11 26.79
CA GLU A 553 11.72 9.59 26.40
C GLU A 553 11.38 8.35 27.23
N LEU A 554 12.38 7.49 27.46
CA LEU A 554 12.24 6.28 28.26
C LEU A 554 11.84 6.60 29.71
N ALA A 555 12.53 7.57 30.34
CA ALA A 555 12.23 8.01 31.71
C ALA A 555 10.80 8.55 31.85
N VAL A 556 10.26 9.17 30.80
CA VAL A 556 8.84 9.57 30.77
C VAL A 556 7.93 8.35 30.76
N ILE A 557 8.18 7.36 29.91
CA ILE A 557 7.35 6.13 29.85
C ILE A 557 7.40 5.39 31.18
N GLU A 558 8.59 5.25 31.78
CA GLU A 558 8.78 4.55 33.04
C GLU A 558 8.01 5.20 34.19
N ARG A 559 8.04 6.54 34.26
CA ARG A 559 7.23 7.28 35.24
C ARG A 559 5.73 7.14 34.96
N GLU A 560 5.33 7.30 33.71
CA GLU A 560 3.92 7.36 33.32
C GLU A 560 3.24 5.98 33.22
N ALA A 561 3.97 4.87 33.20
CA ALA A 561 3.46 3.50 33.07
C ALA A 561 4.16 2.50 34.02
N ALA A 562 4.62 2.96 35.19
CA ALA A 562 5.36 2.16 36.18
C ALA A 562 4.65 0.85 36.58
N ASP A 563 3.32 0.86 36.64
CA ASP A 563 2.44 -0.28 36.97
C ASP A 563 2.37 -1.34 35.87
N LEU A 564 2.86 -1.04 34.66
CA LEU A 564 2.79 -1.93 33.49
C LEU A 564 4.15 -2.49 33.08
N LEU A 565 5.23 -2.08 33.75
CA LEU A 565 6.58 -2.47 33.38
C LEU A 565 6.84 -3.92 33.81
N ASP A 566 7.47 -4.70 32.91
CA ASP A 566 8.00 -5.99 33.29
C ASP A 566 9.42 -5.80 33.87
N PRO A 567 9.66 -6.16 35.14
CA PRO A 567 10.98 -5.97 35.76
C PRO A 567 12.07 -6.83 35.10
N ARG A 568 11.69 -7.89 34.37
CA ARG A 568 12.60 -8.77 33.63
C ARG A 568 12.88 -8.26 32.21
N ALA A 569 12.18 -7.22 31.74
CA ALA A 569 12.44 -6.61 30.43
C ALA A 569 13.71 -5.75 30.44
N VAL A 570 14.82 -6.35 30.85
CA VAL A 570 16.18 -5.80 30.74
C VAL A 570 16.81 -6.30 29.45
N PRO A 571 17.77 -5.56 28.85
CA PRO A 571 18.49 -6.03 27.67
C PRO A 571 19.11 -7.40 27.94
N ALA A 572 19.03 -8.30 26.96
CA ALA A 572 19.87 -9.49 27.00
C ALA A 572 21.33 -9.04 27.09
N PRO A 573 22.16 -9.65 27.95
CA PRO A 573 23.60 -9.38 27.95
C PRO A 573 24.10 -9.61 26.52
N ASP A 574 24.89 -8.66 26.00
CA ASP A 574 25.39 -8.67 24.63
C ASP A 574 26.09 -10.02 24.35
N THR A 575 25.36 -10.96 23.77
CA THR A 575 25.92 -12.17 23.20
C THR A 575 26.41 -11.76 21.82
N GLY A 576 27.63 -11.22 21.78
CA GLY A 576 28.24 -10.60 20.60
C GLY A 576 28.16 -11.41 19.30
#